data_AF-A0A8B9T3W3-F1
#
_entry.id   AF-A0A8B9T3W3-F1
#
_cell.length_a   1.000
_cell.length_b   1.000
_cell.length_c   1.000
_cell.angle_alpha   90.00
_cell.angle_beta   90.00
_cell.angle_gamma   90.00
#
_symmetry.space_group_name_H-M   'P 1'
#
loop_
_entity.id
_entity.type
_entity.pdbx_description
1 polymer ?
#
loop_
_entity_poly.entity_id
_entity_poly.type
_entity_poly.pdbx_seq_one_letter_code
_entity_poly.pdbx_strand_id
1 'polypeptide(L)'
;MKPNNDYVTATMTISNEKNLADVHVRSGVYSSDTIFDYSHGYVATRLFSRNACFILKISEASIPELQEIGRLAFEKKTMKKVYSPQNVWVQYQSGNSLFGNVKDWFLYGKPIEQLCKGLPLYKLVKSEQPLLNYHSCASAGIPTILGINICEKLQKSLIFTVLLYGNVSFICVLL
;
A
#
# COMPACT_ATOMS: atom_id res chain seq x y z
N MET A 1 -0.36 17.22 3.16
CA MET A 1 0.31 17.75 4.37
C MET A 1 1.72 17.17 4.38
N LYS A 2 2.76 18.00 4.22
CA LYS A 2 4.16 17.51 4.29
C LYS A 2 4.41 17.02 5.72
N PRO A 3 5.23 15.96 5.92
CA PRO A 3 5.60 15.59 7.28
C PRO A 3 6.24 16.80 7.93
N ASN A 4 5.76 17.14 9.13
CA ASN A 4 6.42 18.06 10.04
C ASN A 4 7.82 17.49 10.37
N ASN A 5 8.67 18.26 11.03
CA ASN A 5 10.09 17.98 11.31
C ASN A 5 10.39 16.73 12.19
N ASP A 6 9.64 15.65 12.01
CA ASP A 6 9.82 14.35 12.63
C ASP A 6 10.87 13.56 11.83
N TYR A 7 11.94 13.18 12.52
CA TYR A 7 12.96 12.29 11.97
C TYR A 7 12.30 10.98 11.51
N VAL A 8 12.22 10.77 10.20
CA VAL A 8 11.82 9.49 9.64
C VAL A 8 12.95 8.51 9.86
N THR A 9 12.74 7.53 10.73
CA THR A 9 13.69 6.41 10.90
C THR A 9 13.15 5.22 10.15
N ALA A 10 13.97 4.63 9.28
CA ALA A 10 13.64 3.40 8.58
C ALA A 10 14.75 2.37 8.76
N THR A 11 14.35 1.16 9.12
CA THR A 11 15.23 -0.01 9.14
C THR A 11 14.76 -1.01 8.10
N MET A 12 15.71 -1.65 7.43
CA MET A 12 15.45 -2.65 6.42
C MET A 12 16.37 -3.84 6.65
N THR A 13 15.79 -5.04 6.66
CA THR A 13 16.52 -6.31 6.75
C THR A 13 16.25 -7.09 5.48
N ILE A 14 17.33 -7.53 4.80
CA ILE A 14 17.23 -8.38 3.61
C ILE A 14 17.66 -9.78 4.00
N SER A 15 16.82 -10.78 3.70
CA SER A 15 17.15 -12.18 3.86
C SER A 15 17.14 -12.84 2.48
N ASN A 16 18.33 -13.11 1.94
CA ASN A 16 18.46 -13.81 0.66
C ASN A 16 17.98 -15.27 0.78
N GLU A 17 18.22 -15.93 1.91
CA GLU A 17 17.75 -17.31 2.14
C GLU A 17 16.23 -17.43 2.11
N LYS A 18 15.52 -16.47 2.73
CA LYS A 18 14.05 -16.43 2.73
C LYS A 18 13.48 -15.73 1.49
N ASN A 19 14.36 -15.17 0.64
CA ASN A 19 14.03 -14.32 -0.49
C ASN A 19 13.00 -13.23 -0.13
N LEU A 20 13.28 -12.45 0.92
CA LEU A 20 12.40 -11.38 1.38
C LEU A 20 13.15 -10.15 1.92
N ALA A 21 12.45 -9.03 1.95
CA ALA A 21 12.84 -7.82 2.66
C ALA A 21 11.79 -7.43 3.70
N ASP A 22 12.23 -7.11 4.91
CA ASP A 22 11.41 -6.61 6.02
C ASP A 22 11.79 -5.16 6.33
N VAL A 23 10.81 -4.27 6.33
CA VAL A 23 11.00 -2.82 6.37
C VAL A 23 10.13 -2.21 7.46
N HIS A 24 10.75 -1.51 8.39
CA HIS A 24 10.06 -0.78 9.44
C HIS A 24 10.29 0.72 9.27
N VAL A 25 9.21 1.48 9.12
CA VAL A 25 9.24 2.94 9.08
C VAL A 25 8.60 3.48 10.35
N ARG A 26 9.30 4.38 11.03
CA ARG A 26 8.85 5.07 12.25
C ARG A 26 8.82 6.57 11.96
N SER A 27 7.60 7.10 11.85
CA SER A 27 7.33 8.50 11.50
C SER A 27 5.94 8.91 12.00
N GLY A 28 5.69 8.69 13.30
CA GLY A 28 4.40 9.01 13.92
C GLY A 28 3.22 8.36 13.18
N VAL A 29 2.27 9.18 12.73
CA VAL A 29 1.08 8.75 11.97
C VAL A 29 1.39 8.10 10.61
N TYR A 30 2.61 8.29 10.09
CA TYR A 30 3.08 7.69 8.84
C TYR A 30 3.93 6.43 9.07
N SER A 31 3.95 5.90 10.29
CA SER A 31 4.63 4.64 10.58
C SER A 31 3.98 3.49 9.82
N SER A 32 4.82 2.58 9.34
CA SER A 32 4.39 1.38 8.62
C SER A 32 5.39 0.26 8.81
N ASP A 33 4.90 -0.97 8.66
CA ASP A 33 5.74 -2.16 8.52
C ASP A 33 5.41 -2.80 7.16
N THR A 34 6.42 -3.16 6.39
CA THR A 34 6.24 -3.74 5.05
C THR A 34 7.13 -4.96 4.86
N ILE A 35 6.52 -6.08 4.46
CA ILE A 35 7.22 -7.29 4.04
C ILE A 35 7.09 -7.41 2.52
N PHE A 36 8.22 -7.50 1.85
CA PHE A 36 8.33 -7.91 0.44
C PHE A 36 8.73 -9.39 0.41
N ASP A 37 7.75 -10.28 0.26
CA ASP A 37 7.97 -11.73 0.19
C ASP A 37 8.00 -12.18 -1.27
N TYR A 38 9.20 -12.25 -1.83
CA TYR A 38 9.39 -12.65 -3.24
C TYR A 38 9.19 -14.14 -3.44
N SER A 39 9.35 -14.96 -2.40
CA SER A 39 9.05 -16.41 -2.45
C SER A 39 7.57 -16.66 -2.74
N HIS A 40 6.69 -15.88 -2.13
CA HIS A 40 5.24 -15.98 -2.34
C HIS A 40 4.71 -15.02 -3.41
N GLY A 41 5.51 -14.03 -3.82
CA GLY A 41 5.15 -13.07 -4.86
C GLY A 41 4.23 -11.93 -4.38
N TYR A 42 4.30 -11.57 -3.10
CA TYR A 42 3.44 -10.58 -2.47
C TYR A 42 4.22 -9.55 -1.65
N VAL A 43 3.67 -8.34 -1.59
CA VAL A 43 4.05 -7.30 -0.63
C VAL A 43 2.88 -7.09 0.31
N ALA A 44 3.16 -7.10 1.61
CA ALA A 44 2.17 -6.75 2.64
C ALA A 44 2.64 -5.52 3.40
N THR A 45 1.79 -4.50 3.47
CA THR A 45 2.06 -3.28 4.23
C THR A 45 1.02 -3.14 5.34
N ARG A 46 1.45 -3.13 6.59
CA ARG A 46 0.65 -2.69 7.73
C ARG A 46 0.81 -1.18 7.91
N LEU A 47 -0.30 -0.44 7.77
CA LEU A 47 -0.35 0.98 8.09
C LEU A 47 -0.93 1.17 9.49
N PHE A 48 -0.15 1.71 10.42
CA PHE A 48 -0.59 1.87 11.81
C PHE A 48 -1.73 2.87 11.95
N SER A 49 -1.70 3.97 11.20
CA SER A 49 -2.76 4.99 11.21
C SER A 49 -4.11 4.52 10.68
N ARG A 50 -4.13 3.43 9.88
CA ARG A 50 -5.37 2.84 9.35
C ARG A 50 -5.77 1.55 10.08
N ASN A 51 -4.93 1.05 10.99
CA ASN A 51 -5.10 -0.24 11.66
C ASN A 51 -5.49 -1.37 10.67
N ALA A 52 -4.81 -1.43 9.53
CA ALA A 52 -5.13 -2.34 8.43
C ALA A 52 -3.86 -2.82 7.72
N CYS A 53 -3.98 -3.94 7.02
CA CYS A 53 -2.95 -4.48 6.17
C CYS A 53 -3.37 -4.47 4.70
N PHE A 54 -2.43 -4.10 3.83
CA PHE A 54 -2.64 -3.93 2.40
C PHE A 54 -1.78 -4.93 1.65
N ILE A 55 -2.41 -5.76 0.82
CA ILE A 55 -1.77 -6.87 0.12
C ILE A 55 -1.66 -6.53 -1.36
N LEU A 56 -0.44 -6.46 -1.87
CA LEU A 56 -0.12 -6.21 -3.27
C LEU A 56 0.55 -7.44 -3.88
N LYS A 57 0.09 -7.87 -5.06
CA LYS A 57 0.79 -8.89 -5.83
C LYS A 57 1.96 -8.25 -6.59
N ILE A 58 3.16 -8.78 -6.43
CA ILE A 58 4.38 -8.22 -7.04
C ILE A 58 4.25 -8.14 -8.56
N SER A 59 3.76 -9.21 -9.21
CA SER A 59 3.63 -9.25 -10.68
C SER A 59 2.65 -8.22 -11.26
N GLU A 60 1.75 -7.67 -10.44
CA GLU A 60 0.76 -6.66 -10.86
C GLU A 60 1.30 -5.23 -10.69
N ALA A 61 2.46 -5.06 -10.08
CA ALA A 61 3.11 -3.78 -9.83
C ALA A 61 4.55 -3.78 -10.34
N SER A 62 5.08 -2.61 -10.65
CA SER A 62 6.47 -2.48 -11.09
C SER A 62 7.42 -2.47 -9.88
N ILE A 63 7.35 -3.50 -9.04
CA ILE A 63 8.20 -3.67 -7.85
C ILE A 63 9.55 -4.26 -8.29
N PRO A 64 10.69 -3.62 -7.95
CA PRO A 64 12.02 -4.17 -8.25
C PRO A 64 12.26 -5.52 -7.57
N GLU A 65 13.12 -6.33 -8.18
CA GLU A 65 13.61 -7.58 -7.60
C GLU A 65 14.42 -7.34 -6.32
N LEU A 66 14.48 -8.34 -5.44
CA LEU A 66 15.16 -8.24 -4.14
C LEU A 66 16.62 -7.78 -4.27
N GLN A 67 17.35 -8.33 -5.24
CA GLN A 67 18.75 -8.00 -5.49
C GLN A 67 18.92 -6.53 -5.87
N GLU A 68 17.99 -5.98 -6.67
CA GLU A 68 18.02 -4.58 -7.08
C GLU A 68 17.71 -3.66 -5.89
N ILE A 69 16.74 -4.02 -5.04
CA ILE A 69 16.50 -3.30 -3.80
C ILE A 69 17.76 -3.30 -2.91
N GLY A 70 18.42 -4.45 -2.75
CA GLY A 70 19.66 -4.56 -1.99
C GLY A 70 20.78 -3.69 -2.56
N ARG A 71 20.94 -3.67 -3.88
CA ARG A 71 21.89 -2.79 -4.58
C ARG A 71 21.58 -1.33 -4.29
N LEU A 72 20.35 -0.88 -4.50
CA LEU A 72 19.91 0.50 -4.24
C LEU A 72 20.10 0.91 -2.77
N ALA A 73 19.83 0.01 -1.82
CA ALA A 73 20.05 0.25 -0.40
C ALA A 73 21.54 0.42 -0.05
N PHE A 74 22.41 -0.42 -0.61
CA PHE A 74 23.86 -0.30 -0.43
C PHE A 74 24.38 1.00 -1.04
N GLU A 75 23.97 1.32 -2.26
CA GLU A 75 24.35 2.55 -2.95
C GLU A 75 23.91 3.79 -2.17
N LYS A 76 22.69 3.78 -1.62
CA LYS A 76 22.20 4.89 -0.80
C LYS A 76 23.03 5.10 0.47
N LYS A 77 23.51 4.01 1.08
CA LYS A 77 24.33 4.05 2.30
C LYS A 77 25.75 4.52 2.03
N THR A 78 26.33 4.13 0.91
CA THR A 78 27.74 4.39 0.57
C THR A 78 27.96 5.64 -0.27
N MET A 79 26.98 6.00 -1.10
CA MET A 79 27.01 7.19 -1.94
C MET A 79 25.92 8.17 -1.49
N LYS A 80 26.30 9.42 -1.18
CA LYS A 80 25.35 10.51 -0.87
C LYS A 80 24.58 10.99 -2.11
N LYS A 81 24.32 10.12 -3.09
CA LYS A 81 23.55 10.46 -4.29
C LYS A 81 22.09 10.72 -3.91
N VAL A 82 21.54 11.77 -4.50
CA VAL A 82 20.11 12.09 -4.44
C VAL A 82 19.41 11.15 -5.42
N TYR A 83 18.91 10.03 -4.91
CA TYR A 83 18.04 9.13 -5.67
C TYR A 83 16.61 9.65 -5.65
N SER A 84 15.98 9.70 -6.82
CA SER A 84 14.52 9.83 -6.92
C SER A 84 13.93 8.44 -6.72
N PRO A 85 13.14 8.19 -5.67
CA PRO A 85 12.56 6.88 -5.43
C PRO A 85 11.63 6.51 -6.58
N GLN A 86 11.66 5.24 -6.98
CA GLN A 86 10.61 4.71 -7.84
C GLN A 86 9.31 4.72 -7.03
N ASN A 87 8.26 5.35 -7.58
CA ASN A 87 6.97 5.43 -6.92
C ASN A 87 5.96 4.55 -7.63
N VAL A 88 5.37 3.61 -6.89
CA VAL A 88 4.25 2.80 -7.33
C VAL A 88 2.97 3.35 -6.70
N TRP A 89 1.94 3.52 -7.52
CA TRP A 89 0.64 3.99 -7.08
C TRP A 89 -0.33 2.84 -7.14
N VAL A 90 -0.97 2.59 -6.01
CA VAL A 90 -1.88 1.46 -5.83
C VAL A 90 -3.14 1.93 -5.14
N GLN A 91 -4.23 1.27 -5.47
CA GLN A 91 -5.54 1.62 -4.97
C GLN A 91 -6.23 0.44 -4.28
N TYR A 92 -7.06 0.75 -3.29
CA TYR A 92 -7.99 -0.18 -2.65
C TYR A 92 -9.40 0.41 -2.60
N GLN A 93 -10.39 -0.43 -2.30
CA GLN A 93 -11.78 -0.02 -2.06
C GLN A 93 -12.12 -0.27 -0.58
N SER A 94 -12.52 0.76 0.16
CA SER A 94 -12.78 0.66 1.60
C SER A 94 -13.90 -0.31 1.97
N GLY A 95 -14.89 -0.50 1.10
CA GLY A 95 -15.96 -1.49 1.30
C GLY A 95 -15.53 -2.95 1.09
N ASN A 96 -14.33 -3.20 0.57
CA ASN A 96 -13.86 -4.52 0.15
C ASN A 96 -12.70 -5.01 1.01
N SER A 97 -12.89 -4.97 2.33
CA SER A 97 -11.97 -5.58 3.29
C SER A 97 -12.36 -7.01 3.60
N LEU A 98 -11.37 -7.85 3.91
CA LEU A 98 -11.56 -9.23 4.34
C LEU A 98 -10.66 -9.51 5.55
N PHE A 99 -10.99 -10.50 6.36
CA PHE A 99 -10.04 -11.05 7.33
C PHE A 99 -9.42 -12.32 6.75
N GLY A 100 -8.10 -12.40 6.78
CA GLY A 100 -7.40 -13.52 6.18
C GLY A 100 -7.73 -14.84 6.89
N ASN A 101 -7.97 -15.87 6.08
CA ASN A 101 -8.23 -17.23 6.51
C ASN A 101 -7.02 -18.14 6.25
N VAL A 102 -7.15 -19.43 6.59
CA VAL A 102 -6.06 -20.42 6.44
C VAL A 102 -5.54 -20.52 5.00
N LYS A 103 -6.41 -20.44 3.98
CA LYS A 103 -6.00 -20.48 2.57
C LYS A 103 -5.23 -19.24 2.18
N ASP A 104 -5.66 -18.08 2.67
CA ASP A 104 -4.96 -16.81 2.43
C ASP A 104 -3.55 -16.83 3.03
N TRP A 105 -3.40 -17.33 4.25
CA TRP A 105 -2.09 -17.43 4.91
C TRP A 105 -1.16 -18.47 4.29
N PHE A 106 -1.73 -19.54 3.72
CA PHE A 106 -0.95 -20.47 2.91
C PHE A 106 -0.45 -19.81 1.62
N LEU A 107 -1.28 -18.98 0.98
CA LEU A 107 -0.91 -18.25 -0.24
C LEU A 107 0.12 -17.15 0.01
N TYR A 108 -0.07 -16.35 1.08
CA TYR A 108 0.78 -15.20 1.37
C TYR A 108 2.05 -15.54 2.15
N GLY A 109 2.09 -16.69 2.82
CA GLY A 109 3.24 -17.13 3.60
C GLY A 109 3.21 -16.63 5.05
N LYS A 110 4.04 -17.29 5.88
CA LYS A 110 4.12 -17.05 7.33
C LYS A 110 4.58 -15.64 7.72
N PRO A 111 5.55 -15.00 7.03
CA PRO A 111 5.95 -13.63 7.36
C PRO A 111 4.77 -12.65 7.26
N ILE A 112 3.98 -12.75 6.17
CA ILE A 112 2.80 -11.90 5.97
C ILE A 112 1.69 -12.25 6.98
N GLU A 113 1.46 -13.53 7.28
CA GLU A 113 0.52 -13.92 8.34
C GLU A 113 0.90 -13.25 9.67
N GLN A 114 2.17 -13.32 10.08
CA GLN A 114 2.64 -12.71 11.34
C GLN A 114 2.43 -11.19 11.35
N LEU A 115 2.63 -10.52 10.23
CA LEU A 115 2.43 -9.08 10.11
C LEU A 115 0.95 -8.66 10.15
N CYS A 116 0.06 -9.43 9.52
CA CYS A 116 -1.28 -8.98 9.15
C CYS A 116 -2.43 -9.71 9.85
N LYS A 117 -2.16 -10.78 10.60
CA LYS A 117 -3.20 -11.53 11.31
C LYS A 117 -3.94 -10.64 12.32
N GLY A 118 -5.27 -10.75 12.31
CA GLY A 118 -6.15 -9.94 13.15
C GLY A 118 -6.44 -8.54 12.62
N LEU A 119 -5.92 -8.17 11.44
CA LEU A 119 -6.20 -6.90 10.78
C LEU A 119 -7.11 -7.09 9.55
N PRO A 120 -7.93 -6.09 9.20
CA PRO A 120 -8.57 -6.05 7.89
C PRO A 120 -7.52 -6.05 6.78
N LEU A 121 -7.73 -6.90 5.79
CA LEU A 121 -6.93 -7.02 4.58
C LEU A 121 -7.60 -6.30 3.42
N TYR A 122 -6.83 -5.46 2.74
CA TYR A 122 -7.23 -4.81 1.50
C TYR A 122 -6.34 -5.27 0.36
N LYS A 123 -6.95 -5.82 -0.69
CA LYS A 123 -6.22 -6.10 -1.93
C LYS A 123 -5.91 -4.77 -2.64
N LEU A 124 -4.65 -4.62 -3.02
CA LEU A 124 -4.16 -3.51 -3.82
C LEU A 124 -4.10 -3.89 -5.29
N VAL A 125 -4.43 -2.94 -6.15
CA VAL A 125 -4.22 -3.01 -7.60
C VAL A 125 -3.45 -1.78 -8.07
N LYS A 126 -2.65 -1.93 -9.13
CA LYS A 126 -1.92 -0.82 -9.74
C LYS A 126 -2.89 0.25 -10.26
N SER A 127 -2.51 1.51 -10.12
CA SER A 127 -3.23 2.66 -10.64
C SER A 127 -2.36 3.47 -11.60
N GLU A 128 -3.00 4.07 -12.61
CA GLU A 128 -2.38 5.05 -13.49
C GLU A 128 -2.36 6.43 -12.80
N GLN A 129 -1.27 7.20 -12.95
CA GLN A 129 -1.15 8.58 -12.44
C GLN A 129 -1.61 9.60 -13.53
N PRO A 130 -2.00 10.84 -13.15
CA PRO A 130 -2.24 11.33 -11.80
C PRO A 130 -3.72 11.22 -11.41
N LEU A 131 -3.89 10.82 -10.15
CA LEU A 131 -5.12 10.47 -9.47
C LEU A 131 -5.98 11.69 -9.15
N LEU A 132 -6.79 12.17 -10.11
CA LEU A 132 -7.74 13.28 -9.90
C LEU A 132 -8.91 12.94 -8.94
N ASN A 133 -9.10 11.66 -8.58
CA ASN A 133 -10.30 11.16 -7.91
C ASN A 133 -9.98 10.29 -6.68
N TYR A 134 -9.25 10.82 -5.69
CA TYR A 134 -8.87 10.09 -4.47
C TYR A 134 -8.98 10.99 -3.22
N HIS A 135 -9.55 10.47 -2.11
CA HIS A 135 -9.68 11.23 -0.86
C HIS A 135 -8.34 11.38 -0.11
N SER A 136 -7.65 10.26 0.16
CA SER A 136 -6.39 10.26 0.92
C SER A 136 -5.47 9.13 0.48
N CYS A 137 -4.19 9.46 0.27
CA CYS A 137 -3.13 8.49 0.06
C CYS A 137 -2.23 8.42 1.29
N ALA A 138 -1.69 7.23 1.58
CA ALA A 138 -0.62 7.03 2.54
C ALA A 138 0.62 6.52 1.82
N SER A 139 1.80 7.02 2.20
CA SER A 139 3.07 6.56 1.67
C SER A 139 3.64 5.46 2.57
N ALA A 140 4.13 4.39 1.94
CA ALA A 140 4.79 3.26 2.57
C ALA A 140 5.94 2.75 1.68
N GLY A 141 6.47 1.57 1.98
CA GLY A 141 7.58 0.96 1.25
C GLY A 141 8.93 1.32 1.87
N ILE A 142 9.94 1.52 1.02
CA ILE A 142 11.33 1.74 1.43
C ILE A 142 11.68 3.21 1.18
N PRO A 143 11.80 4.03 2.23
CA PRO A 143 12.08 5.46 2.08
C PRO A 143 13.29 5.70 1.19
N THR A 144 13.15 6.64 0.25
CA THR A 144 14.18 7.05 -0.74
C THR A 144 14.58 6.00 -1.79
N ILE A 145 14.04 4.79 -1.74
CA ILE A 145 14.33 3.71 -2.72
C ILE A 145 13.07 3.35 -3.50
N LEU A 146 12.01 2.96 -2.81
CA LEU A 146 10.75 2.52 -3.40
C LEU A 146 9.56 3.05 -2.59
N GLY A 147 8.88 4.07 -3.10
CA GLY A 147 7.65 4.59 -2.51
C GLY A 147 6.45 3.79 -2.99
N ILE A 148 5.63 3.30 -2.06
CA ILE A 148 4.32 2.71 -2.36
C ILE A 148 3.26 3.70 -1.86
N ASN A 149 2.56 4.33 -2.79
CA ASN A 149 1.47 5.26 -2.49
C ASN A 149 0.15 4.50 -2.54
N ILE A 150 -0.42 4.24 -1.36
CA ILE A 150 -1.65 3.48 -1.16
C ILE A 150 -2.81 4.47 -1.04
N CYS A 151 -3.72 4.46 -2.02
CA CYS A 151 -4.79 5.43 -2.13
C CYS A 151 -6.17 4.74 -2.11
N GLU A 152 -7.15 5.40 -1.51
CA GLU A 152 -8.53 4.91 -1.47
C GLU A 152 -9.32 5.32 -2.71
N LYS A 153 -9.78 4.36 -3.52
CA LYS A 153 -10.56 4.63 -4.73
C LYS A 153 -11.88 5.29 -4.36
N LEU A 154 -12.14 6.48 -4.90
CA LEU A 154 -13.46 7.09 -4.81
C LEU A 154 -14.50 6.14 -5.43
N GLN A 155 -15.46 5.69 -4.63
CA GLN A 155 -16.74 5.27 -5.19
C GLN A 155 -17.40 6.53 -5.75
N LYS A 156 -17.69 6.54 -7.05
CA LYS A 156 -18.65 7.51 -7.59
C LYS A 156 -19.94 7.31 -6.78
N SER A 157 -20.26 8.27 -5.91
CA SER A 157 -21.55 8.29 -5.27
C SER A 157 -22.59 8.47 -6.37
N LEU A 158 -23.50 7.52 -6.53
CA LEU A 158 -24.70 7.76 -7.33
C LEU A 158 -25.47 8.84 -6.59
N ILE A 159 -25.38 10.08 -7.06
CA ILE A 159 -26.24 11.15 -6.55
C ILE A 159 -27.64 10.83 -7.08
N PHE A 160 -28.47 10.26 -6.20
CA PHE A 160 -29.90 10.13 -6.46
C PHE A 160 -30.54 11.48 -6.21
N THR A 161 -30.80 12.22 -7.29
CA THR A 161 -31.66 13.40 -7.20
C THR A 161 -33.11 12.91 -7.30
N VAL A 162 -33.88 13.11 -6.24
CA VAL A 162 -35.34 12.94 -6.30
C VAL A 162 -35.93 14.18 -6.93
N LEU A 163 -36.43 14.07 -8.15
CA LEU A 163 -37.23 15.12 -8.77
C LEU A 163 -38.69 14.89 -8.41
N LEU A 164 -39.30 15.86 -7.72
CA LEU A 164 -40.72 15.88 -7.41
C LEU A 164 -41.45 16.64 -8.53
N TYR A 165 -42.28 15.93 -9.31
CA TYR A 165 -43.21 16.53 -10.27
C TYR A 165 -44.64 16.16 -9.85
N GLY A 166 -45.32 17.07 -9.15
CA GLY A 166 -46.62 16.79 -8.53
C GLY A 166 -46.51 15.74 -7.42
N ASN A 167 -47.43 14.76 -7.40
CA ASN A 167 -47.45 13.65 -6.42
C ASN A 167 -46.59 12.43 -6.85
N VAL A 168 -45.72 12.58 -7.86
CA VAL A 168 -44.91 11.49 -8.41
C VAL A 168 -43.43 11.79 -8.17
N SER A 169 -42.74 10.81 -7.57
CA SER A 169 -41.29 10.86 -7.32
C SER A 169 -40.53 10.15 -8.44
N PHE A 170 -39.59 10.85 -9.09
CA PHE A 170 -38.66 10.27 -10.05
C PHE A 170 -37.27 10.14 -9.45
N ILE A 171 -36.67 8.95 -9.54
CA ILE A 171 -35.30 8.69 -9.15
C ILE A 171 -34.41 8.90 -10.38
N CYS A 172 -33.65 10.00 -10.40
CA CYS A 172 -32.70 10.26 -11.48
C CYS A 172 -31.30 9.80 -11.09
N VAL A 173 -30.64 9.05 -11.97
CA VAL A 173 -29.25 8.62 -11.81
C VAL A 173 -28.37 9.53 -12.66
N LEU A 174 -27.59 10.42 -12.03
CA LEU A 174 -26.53 11.15 -12.71
C LEU A 174 -25.24 10.29 -12.72
N LEU A 175 -24.70 10.04 -13.92
CA LEU A 175 -23.48 9.25 -14.18
C LEU A 175 -22.20 10.10 -14.19
#